data_AF-A0A4Z0QHD1-F1
#
_entry.id   AF-A0A4Z0QHD1-F1
#
_cell.length_a   1.000
_cell.length_b   1.000
_cell.length_c   1.000
_cell.angle_alpha   90.00
_cell.angle_beta   90.00
_cell.angle_gamma   90.00
#
_symmetry.space_group_name_H-M   'P 1'
#
loop_
_entity.id
_entity.type
_entity.pdbx_description
1 polymer ?
#
loop_
_entity_poly.entity_id
_entity_poly.type
_entity_poly.pdbx_seq_one_letter_code
_entity_poly.pdbx_strand_id
1 'polypeptide(L)'
;MKDTYLHNLGFVPLVPSYSLYHSTRSGEGSYIPPTDVRYQHIYTAQDGTTLFIYSWLHEPGYMLTTRENIASMNDIVAELDSDDPATLLQYIDAFFALHGGVALSMLQDAHTDFHEQYPRLPADAREQAA
;
A
#
# COMPACT_ATOMS: atom_id res chain seq x y z
N MET A 1 3.52 -1.94 19.86
CA MET A 1 3.70 -3.41 19.72
C MET A 1 3.08 -3.92 18.44
N LYS A 2 1.80 -3.61 18.13
CA LYS A 2 1.16 -4.00 16.84
C LYS A 2 1.97 -3.57 15.62
N ASP A 3 2.39 -2.30 15.56
CA ASP A 3 3.18 -1.76 14.45
C ASP A 3 4.43 -2.59 14.13
N THR A 4 5.27 -2.85 15.13
CA THR A 4 6.48 -3.69 14.99
C THR A 4 6.13 -5.10 14.53
N TYR A 5 5.04 -5.67 15.03
CA TYR A 5 4.60 -7.01 14.65
C TYR A 5 4.12 -7.07 13.19
N LEU A 6 3.31 -6.11 12.77
CA LEU A 6 2.83 -5.99 11.39
C LEU A 6 4.01 -5.78 10.43
N HIS A 7 4.98 -4.94 10.81
CA HIS A 7 6.24 -4.81 10.07
C HIS A 7 6.97 -6.15 9.87
N ASN A 8 7.05 -6.99 10.90
CA ASN A 8 7.67 -8.31 10.80
C ASN A 8 6.88 -9.29 9.91
N LEU A 9 5.56 -9.09 9.79
CA LEU A 9 4.70 -9.83 8.86
C LEU A 9 4.78 -9.30 7.41
N GLY A 10 5.63 -8.30 7.14
CA GLY A 10 5.75 -7.73 5.81
C GLY A 10 4.70 -6.66 5.51
N PHE A 11 4.08 -6.07 6.53
CA PHE A 11 3.24 -4.89 6.33
C PHE A 11 4.04 -3.61 6.50
N VAL A 12 3.88 -2.69 5.56
CA VAL A 12 4.44 -1.34 5.65
C VAL A 12 3.33 -0.35 5.91
N PRO A 13 3.47 0.57 6.89
CA PRO A 13 2.47 1.58 7.15
C PRO A 13 2.35 2.43 5.90
N LEU A 14 1.12 2.55 5.42
CA LEU A 14 0.82 3.62 4.50
C LEU A 14 1.00 4.90 5.32
N VAL A 15 1.94 5.75 4.89
CA VAL A 15 2.09 7.08 5.49
C VAL A 15 0.68 7.64 5.61
N PRO A 16 0.26 8.20 6.75
CA PRO A 16 -0.99 8.93 6.83
C PRO A 16 -0.85 10.09 5.86
N SER A 17 -1.20 9.81 4.61
CA SER A 17 -1.66 10.79 3.68
C SER A 17 -2.86 11.31 4.45
N TYR A 18 -2.67 12.45 5.11
CA TYR A 18 -3.78 13.36 5.35
C TYR A 18 -4.33 13.66 3.96
N SER A 19 -5.04 12.69 3.37
CA SER A 19 -5.79 12.83 2.15
C SER A 19 -7.00 13.66 2.56
N LEU A 20 -6.71 14.94 2.80
CA LEU A 20 -7.63 16.06 2.70
C LEU A 20 -8.19 16.16 1.27
N TYR A 21 -7.66 15.36 0.34
CA TYR A 21 -8.24 15.09 -0.95
C TYR A 21 -9.53 14.27 -0.80
N HIS A 22 -10.59 15.02 -0.47
CA HIS A 22 -11.90 14.88 -1.12
C HIS A 22 -11.66 14.54 -2.61
N SER A 23 -11.61 13.27 -2.95
CA SER A 23 -11.61 12.87 -4.35
C SER A 23 -13.06 12.96 -4.81
N THR A 24 -13.44 14.14 -5.29
CA THR A 24 -14.73 14.47 -5.93
C THR A 24 -14.88 13.81 -7.29
N ARG A 25 -14.36 12.59 -7.47
CA ARG A 25 -14.57 11.78 -8.67
C ARG A 25 -15.38 10.56 -8.29
N SER A 26 -16.69 10.80 -8.19
CA SER A 26 -17.74 9.79 -8.11
C SER A 26 -17.63 8.79 -6.95
N GLY A 27 -17.93 9.25 -5.73
CA GLY A 27 -18.86 8.49 -4.88
C GLY A 27 -18.36 7.89 -3.56
N GLU A 28 -17.07 7.71 -3.31
CA GLU A 28 -16.66 6.95 -2.11
C GLU A 28 -15.50 7.63 -1.38
N GLY A 29 -15.86 8.50 -0.43
CA GLY A 29 -14.93 9.05 0.55
C GLY A 29 -14.77 8.06 1.70
N SER A 30 -13.58 7.48 1.86
CA SER A 30 -13.28 6.65 3.03
C SER A 30 -12.60 7.53 4.09
N TYR A 31 -13.35 7.86 5.14
CA TYR A 31 -12.79 8.50 6.33
C TYR A 31 -12.01 7.43 7.11
N ILE A 32 -10.70 7.66 7.28
CA ILE A 32 -9.88 6.89 8.23
C ILE A 32 -9.83 7.70 9.52
N PRO A 33 -10.32 7.16 10.63
CA PRO A 33 -10.03 7.74 11.93
C PRO A 33 -8.51 7.87 12.12
N PRO A 34 -7.99 8.98 12.68
CA PRO A 34 -6.57 9.12 12.98
C PRO A 34 -6.05 8.07 13.99
N THR A 35 -6.96 7.33 14.62
CA THR A 35 -6.69 6.19 15.51
C THR A 35 -6.43 4.89 14.76
N ASP A 36 -6.65 4.85 13.45
CA ASP A 36 -6.57 3.64 12.65
C ASP A 36 -5.38 3.77 11.72
N VAL A 37 -4.41 2.86 11.86
CA VAL A 37 -3.25 2.83 10.97
C VAL A 37 -3.52 1.79 9.89
N ARG A 38 -3.34 2.21 8.63
CA ARG A 38 -3.41 1.32 7.49
C ARG A 38 -2.01 0.84 7.13
N TYR A 39 -1.91 -0.44 6.86
CA TYR A 39 -0.70 -1.01 6.32
C TYR A 39 -1.00 -1.76 5.03
N GLN A 40 -0.03 -1.75 4.13
CA GLN A 40 -0.04 -2.54 2.91
C GLN A 40 0.98 -3.67 3.05
N HIS A 41 0.61 -4.87 2.61
CA HIS A 41 1.55 -5.97 2.53
C HIS A 41 2.56 -5.73 1.40
N ILE A 42 3.85 -5.98 1.64
CA ILE A 42 4.93 -5.78 0.66
C ILE A 42 4.78 -6.65 -0.59
N TYR A 43 4.08 -7.77 -0.46
CA TYR A 43 3.80 -8.67 -1.56
C TYR A 43 2.38 -8.53 -2.05
N THR A 44 2.23 -8.57 -3.37
CA THR A 44 0.96 -8.78 -4.06
C THR A 44 0.73 -10.27 -4.28
N ALA A 45 -0.51 -10.69 -4.45
CA ALA A 45 -0.84 -12.03 -4.89
C ALA A 45 -0.66 -12.19 -6.41
N GLN A 46 -0.65 -13.44 -6.90
CA GLN A 46 -0.40 -13.77 -8.32
C GLN A 46 -1.41 -13.16 -9.30
N ASP A 47 -2.65 -13.00 -8.86
CA ASP A 47 -3.69 -12.30 -9.63
C ASP A 47 -3.54 -10.76 -9.62
N GLY A 48 -2.53 -10.24 -8.92
CA GLY A 48 -2.27 -8.81 -8.76
C GLY A 48 -2.99 -8.18 -7.56
N THR A 49 -3.78 -8.95 -6.80
CA THR A 49 -4.50 -8.42 -5.63
C THR A 49 -3.52 -8.11 -4.50
N THR A 50 -3.68 -6.94 -3.87
CA THR A 50 -2.84 -6.52 -2.74
C THR A 50 -3.61 -6.67 -1.44
N LEU A 51 -2.92 -7.15 -0.40
CA LEU A 51 -3.49 -7.24 0.94
C LEU A 51 -3.21 -5.97 1.73
N PHE A 52 -4.25 -5.40 2.32
CA PHE A 52 -4.17 -4.29 3.24
C PHE A 52 -4.71 -4.72 4.61
N ILE A 53 -4.24 -4.06 5.66
CA ILE A 53 -4.72 -4.26 7.02
C ILE A 53 -4.99 -2.92 7.70
N TYR A 54 -6.14 -2.85 8.34
CA TYR A 54 -6.53 -1.78 9.23
C TYR A 54 -6.29 -2.27 10.65
N SER A 55 -5.45 -1.56 11.39
CA SER A 55 -5.19 -1.83 12.79
C SER A 55 -5.77 -0.71 13.64
N TRP A 56 -6.72 -1.04 14.49
CA TRP A 56 -7.18 -0.15 15.55
C TRP A 56 -6.05 0.01 16.59
N LEU A 57 -5.60 1.24 16.85
CA LEU A 57 -4.50 1.51 17.79
C LEU A 57 -4.89 1.24 19.26
N HIS A 58 -6.15 1.53 19.59
CA HIS A 58 -6.65 1.50 20.97
C HIS A 58 -7.54 0.29 21.26
N GLU A 59 -7.95 -0.44 20.22
CA GLU A 59 -8.84 -1.59 20.34
C GLU A 59 -8.14 -2.84 19.78
N PRO A 60 -8.42 -4.03 20.33
CA PRO A 60 -7.91 -5.26 19.77
C PRO A 60 -8.53 -5.54 18.42
N GLY A 61 -7.79 -6.21 17.55
CA GLY A 61 -8.30 -6.66 16.28
C GLY A 61 -7.74 -5.95 15.05
N TYR A 62 -8.14 -6.50 13.91
CA TYR A 62 -7.69 -6.12 12.58
C TYR A 62 -8.82 -6.29 11.58
N MET A 63 -8.79 -5.49 10.52
CA MET A 63 -9.62 -5.73 9.33
C MET A 63 -8.72 -5.86 8.11
N LEU A 64 -8.84 -6.99 7.41
CA LEU A 64 -8.07 -7.30 6.21
C LEU A 64 -8.91 -6.96 4.98
N THR A 65 -8.28 -6.31 4.00
CA THR A 65 -8.98 -5.84 2.80
C THR A 65 -8.15 -6.01 1.53
N THR A 66 -8.81 -6.06 0.38
CA THR A 66 -8.18 -6.10 -0.94
C THR A 66 -7.96 -4.71 -1.55
N ARG A 67 -8.51 -3.68 -0.89
CA ARG A 67 -8.40 -2.28 -1.30
C ARG A 67 -7.91 -1.42 -0.17
N GLU A 68 -7.14 -0.39 -0.54
CA GLU A 68 -6.71 0.65 0.38
C GLU A 68 -7.91 1.34 1.04
N ASN A 69 -8.98 1.60 0.29
CA ASN A 69 -10.20 2.23 0.76
C ASN A 69 -11.37 1.26 0.62
N ILE A 70 -12.05 0.96 1.71
CA ILE A 70 -13.25 0.11 1.70
C ILE A 70 -14.39 0.92 1.11
N ALA A 71 -14.82 0.47 -0.06
CA ALA A 71 -15.96 1.00 -0.79
C ALA A 71 -17.19 0.09 -0.57
N SER A 72 -16.94 -1.22 -0.54
CA SER A 72 -17.98 -2.23 -0.40
C SER A 72 -17.56 -3.33 0.59
N MET A 73 -18.55 -4.06 1.11
CA MET A 73 -18.31 -5.30 1.86
C MET A 73 -17.50 -6.32 1.06
N ASN A 74 -17.54 -6.26 -0.28
CA ASN A 74 -16.72 -7.14 -1.14
C ASN A 74 -15.22 -6.84 -1.07
N ASP A 75 -14.82 -5.68 -0.54
CA ASP A 75 -13.41 -5.33 -0.34
C ASP A 75 -12.86 -5.93 0.96
N ILE A 76 -13.73 -6.40 1.86
CA ILE A 76 -13.38 -6.97 3.16
C ILE A 76 -13.07 -8.46 2.98
N VAL A 77 -11.86 -8.84 3.36
CA VAL A 77 -11.40 -10.24 3.36
C VAL A 77 -11.79 -10.89 4.69
N ALA A 78 -11.52 -10.22 5.80
CA ALA A 78 -11.82 -10.71 7.14
C ALA A 78 -11.82 -9.58 8.16
N GLU A 79 -12.63 -9.74 9.20
CA GLU A 79 -12.62 -8.93 10.42
C GLU A 79 -12.20 -9.83 11.58
N LEU A 80 -11.18 -9.40 12.32
CA LEU A 80 -10.62 -10.13 13.45
C LEU A 80 -10.83 -9.28 14.71
N ASP A 81 -11.58 -9.79 15.68
CA ASP A 81 -11.84 -9.08 16.95
C ASP A 81 -10.67 -9.19 17.97
N SER A 82 -9.55 -9.81 17.59
CA SER A 82 -8.45 -10.11 18.50
C SER A 82 -7.08 -9.89 17.86
N ASP A 83 -6.09 -9.58 18.69
CA ASP A 83 -4.70 -9.40 18.27
C ASP A 83 -3.91 -10.71 18.20
N ASP A 84 -4.59 -11.85 18.06
CA ASP A 84 -3.95 -13.15 18.06
C ASP A 84 -3.06 -13.33 16.81
N PRO A 85 -1.74 -13.50 16.99
CA PRO A 85 -0.80 -13.51 15.88
C PRO A 85 -0.95 -14.75 14.99
N ALA A 86 -1.34 -15.89 15.57
CA ALA A 86 -1.51 -17.13 14.82
C ALA A 86 -2.72 -17.04 13.90
N THR A 87 -3.81 -16.45 14.39
CA THR A 87 -5.02 -16.19 13.63
C THR A 87 -4.73 -15.24 12.47
N LEU A 88 -4.06 -14.11 12.73
CA LEU A 88 -3.71 -13.17 11.66
C LEU A 88 -2.86 -13.83 10.57
N LEU A 89 -1.83 -14.59 10.95
CA LEU A 89 -0.98 -15.30 10.01
C LEU A 89 -1.77 -16.30 9.15
N GLN A 90 -2.69 -17.05 9.77
CA GLN A 90 -3.55 -17.99 9.05
C GLN A 90 -4.41 -17.29 7.97
N TYR A 91 -4.96 -16.11 8.26
CA TYR A 91 -5.72 -15.35 7.28
C TYR A 91 -4.85 -14.81 6.15
N ILE A 92 -3.61 -14.40 6.44
CA ILE A 92 -2.65 -13.96 5.41
C ILE A 92 -2.29 -15.13 4.48
N ASP A 93 -1.95 -16.29 5.04
CA ASP A 93 -1.65 -17.49 4.25
C ASP A 93 -2.85 -17.94 3.41
N ALA A 94 -4.05 -17.95 4.00
CA ALA A 94 -5.28 -18.31 3.30
C ALA A 94 -5.60 -17.33 2.16
N PHE A 95 -5.39 -16.03 2.38
CA PHE A 95 -5.52 -15.02 1.34
C PHE A 95 -4.59 -15.31 0.16
N PHE A 96 -3.28 -15.47 0.41
CA PHE A 96 -2.36 -15.73 -0.69
C PHE A 96 -2.67 -17.05 -1.39
N ALA A 97 -3.01 -18.11 -0.66
CA ALA A 97 -3.39 -19.38 -1.25
C ALA A 97 -4.62 -19.27 -2.17
N LEU A 98 -5.64 -18.50 -1.76
CA LEU A 98 -6.85 -18.26 -2.56
C LEU A 98 -6.54 -17.48 -3.84
N HIS A 99 -5.59 -16.55 -3.78
CA HIS A 99 -5.20 -15.67 -4.88
C HIS A 99 -4.03 -16.22 -5.73
N GLY A 100 -3.80 -17.54 -5.68
CA GLY A 100 -2.81 -18.22 -6.52
C GLY A 100 -1.37 -18.20 -5.99
N GLY A 101 -1.16 -17.72 -4.77
CA GLY A 101 0.12 -17.58 -4.09
C GLY A 101 0.64 -16.15 -4.10
N VAL A 102 1.81 -15.96 -3.49
CA VAL A 102 2.53 -14.70 -3.53
C VAL A 102 3.10 -14.48 -4.94
N ALA A 103 2.83 -13.31 -5.53
CA ALA A 103 3.58 -12.85 -6.68
C ALA A 103 4.98 -12.45 -6.20
N LEU A 104 6.00 -13.14 -6.69
CA LEU A 104 7.37 -12.65 -6.58
C LEU A 104 7.42 -11.32 -7.34
N SER A 105 7.44 -10.22 -6.59
CA SER A 105 7.61 -8.88 -7.19
C SER A 105 8.95 -8.87 -7.92
N MET A 106 8.92 -9.02 -9.24
CA MET A 106 10.07 -8.77 -10.12
C MET A 106 10.38 -7.27 -10.22
N LEU A 107 10.30 -6.55 -9.09
CA LEU A 107 10.47 -5.11 -9.00
C LEU A 107 11.41 -4.76 -7.86
N GLN A 108 12.65 -5.24 -8.01
CA GLN A 108 13.81 -4.67 -7.34
C GLN A 108 15.06 -4.74 -8.24
N ASP A 109 14.90 -4.40 -9.52
CA ASP A 109 16.02 -4.07 -10.44
C ASP A 109 15.64 -2.93 -11.42
N ALA A 110 14.74 -2.04 -10.98
CA ALA A 110 14.42 -0.79 -11.71
C ALA A 110 14.79 0.45 -10.88
N HIS A 111 15.83 0.33 -10.04
CA HIS A 111 16.46 1.47 -9.39
C HIS A 111 17.34 2.19 -10.43
N THR A 112 16.71 3.12 -11.14
CA THR A 112 17.30 4.44 -11.43
C THR A 112 18.61 4.47 -12.23
N ASP A 113 18.60 4.05 -13.50
CA ASP A 113 19.46 4.66 -14.53
C ASP A 113 18.81 5.97 -14.99
N PHE A 114 18.79 6.96 -14.10
CA PHE A 114 18.49 8.35 -14.42
C PHE A 114 19.77 9.16 -14.19
N HIS A 115 20.84 8.76 -14.86
CA HIS A 115 22.07 9.53 -14.92
C HIS A 115 22.12 10.32 -16.24
N GLU A 116 21.80 11.60 -16.13
CA GLU A 116 22.25 12.68 -17.01
C GLU A 116 21.98 12.54 -18.52
N GLN A 117 20.81 13.02 -18.96
CA GLN A 117 20.67 13.62 -20.30
C GLN A 117 20.08 15.03 -20.18
N TYR A 118 20.86 15.95 -19.62
CA TYR A 118 20.75 17.34 -20.05
C TYR A 118 21.37 17.42 -21.45
N PRO A 119 20.63 17.79 -22.51
CA PRO A 119 21.29 18.24 -23.72
C PRO A 119 22.00 19.55 -23.36
N ARG A 120 23.33 19.50 -23.19
CA ARG A 120 24.16 20.71 -23.24
C ARG A 120 23.93 21.34 -24.61
N LEU A 121 23.17 22.43 -24.64
CA LEU A 121 23.11 23.31 -25.79
C LEU A 121 24.55 23.75 -26.12
N PRO A 122 25.01 23.63 -27.37
CA PRO A 122 26.28 24.20 -27.77
C PRO A 122 26.20 25.73 -27.62
N ALA A 123 27.08 26.27 -26.77
CA ALA A 123 27.31 27.70 -26.65
C ALA A 123 28.12 28.19 -27.85
N ASP A 124 27.54 28.12 -29.06
CA ASP A 124 28.09 28.79 -30.23
C ASP A 124 27.02 28.88 -31.32
N ALA A 125 26.32 30.03 -31.37
CA ALA A 125 25.77 30.67 -32.57
C ALA A 125 24.65 31.65 -32.21
N ARG A 126 25.01 32.93 -32.00
CA ARG A 126 24.29 33.99 -32.69
C ARG A 126 25.16 35.24 -32.88
N GLU A 127 25.61 35.34 -34.12
CA GLU A 127 26.17 36.50 -34.82
C GLU A 127 25.41 37.82 -34.59
N GLN A 128 26.20 38.89 -34.57
CA GLN A 128 26.03 40.15 -35.32
C GLN A 128 24.60 40.60 -35.67
N ALA A 129 24.17 41.73 -35.11
CA ALA A 129 23.58 42.85 -35.87
C ALA A 129 23.33 44.07 -34.96
N ALA A 130 23.61 45.25 -35.53
CA ALA A 130 23.45 46.63 -35.04
C ALA A 130 24.62 47.22 -34.26
#